data_AF-A0A845DXM9-F1
#
_entry.id   AF-A0A845DXM9-F1
#
_cell.length_a   1.000
_cell.length_b   1.000
_cell.length_c   1.000
_cell.angle_alpha   90.00
_cell.angle_beta   90.00
_cell.angle_gamma   90.00
#
_symmetry.space_group_name_H-M   'P 1'
#
loop_
_entity.id
_entity.type
_entity.pdbx_description
1 polymer ?
#
loop_
_entity_poly.entity_id
_entity_poly.type
_entity_poly.pdbx_seq_one_letter_code
_entity_poly.pdbx_strand_id
1 'polypeptide(L)'
;MDFMKAAQLLDEGHALKRHSWKNPGYITKDKEGVIVFFDHNEPSVYQLTAEDALASDWEASAKDNWKIVSVSHDRELMEGRLFISYHIRSENEGHILNNHIVPQEELSLWSTYVDLDLEESARHLNEQDVATVQHTLSA
;
A
#
# COMPACT_ATOMS: atom_id res chain seq x y z
N MET A 1 20.38 -10.58 -4.88
CA MET A 1 20.18 -11.87 -4.20
C MET A 1 19.43 -12.79 -5.15
N ASP A 2 19.52 -14.10 -4.98
CA ASP A 2 18.80 -15.06 -5.83
C ASP A 2 17.29 -15.08 -5.53
N PHE A 3 16.53 -15.71 -6.43
CA PHE A 3 15.08 -15.81 -6.29
C PHE A 3 14.63 -16.63 -5.07
N MET A 4 15.40 -17.63 -4.63
CA MET A 4 15.02 -18.42 -3.45
C MET A 4 15.04 -17.58 -2.18
N LYS A 5 16.07 -16.74 -2.02
CA LYS A 5 16.12 -15.79 -0.90
C LYS A 5 15.07 -14.70 -1.04
N ALA A 6 14.80 -14.24 -2.26
CA ALA A 6 13.72 -13.30 -2.54
C ALA A 6 12.36 -13.86 -2.13
N ALA A 7 12.02 -15.08 -2.54
CA ALA A 7 10.77 -15.74 -2.18
C ALA A 7 10.58 -15.84 -0.66
N GLN A 8 11.64 -16.18 0.08
CA GLN A 8 11.59 -16.19 1.54
C GLN A 8 11.27 -14.80 2.12
N LEU A 9 11.91 -13.75 1.62
CA LEU A 9 11.66 -12.39 2.11
C LEU A 9 10.24 -11.91 1.77
N LEU A 10 9.68 -12.31 0.62
CA LEU A 10 8.28 -12.06 0.27
C LEU A 10 7.32 -12.76 1.24
N ASP A 11 7.61 -14.00 1.62
CA ASP A 11 6.83 -14.75 2.62
C ASP A 11 6.90 -14.10 4.01
N GLU A 12 8.01 -13.41 4.32
CA GLU A 12 8.22 -12.62 5.53
C GLU A 12 7.57 -11.21 5.46
N GLY A 13 6.94 -10.86 4.33
CA GLY A 13 6.21 -9.60 4.14
C GLY A 13 7.04 -8.42 3.63
N HIS A 14 8.30 -8.67 3.22
CA HIS A 14 9.17 -7.63 2.67
C HIS A 14 8.80 -7.30 1.22
N ALA A 15 9.05 -6.04 0.85
CA ALA A 15 9.00 -5.59 -0.55
C ALA A 15 10.35 -5.85 -1.24
N LEU A 16 10.31 -6.30 -2.50
CA LEU A 16 11.49 -6.60 -3.30
C LEU A 16 11.42 -5.96 -4.68
N LYS A 17 12.58 -5.65 -5.24
CA LYS A 17 12.70 -5.22 -6.64
C LYS A 17 13.88 -5.90 -7.30
N ARG A 18 13.96 -5.81 -8.62
CA ARG A 18 15.17 -6.20 -9.36
C ARG A 18 16.00 -4.98 -9.66
N HIS A 19 17.31 -5.12 -9.49
CA HIS A 19 18.27 -4.07 -9.85
C HIS A 19 18.19 -3.69 -11.33
N SER A 20 17.83 -4.66 -12.19
CA SER A 20 17.67 -4.43 -13.63
C SER A 20 16.34 -3.80 -14.05
N TRP A 21 15.36 -3.63 -13.15
CA TRP A 21 14.11 -2.98 -13.51
C TRP A 21 14.32 -1.52 -13.85
N LYS A 22 13.72 -1.09 -14.97
CA LYS A 22 13.69 0.32 -15.38
C LYS A 22 12.53 1.09 -14.77
N ASN A 23 11.48 0.38 -14.36
CA ASN A 23 10.30 0.98 -13.77
C ASN A 23 10.51 1.12 -12.26
N PRO A 24 10.16 2.29 -11.68
CA PRO A 24 10.11 2.43 -10.24
C PRO A 24 8.95 1.56 -9.72
N GLY A 25 9.24 0.70 -8.74
CA GLY A 25 8.25 -0.18 -8.13
C GLY A 25 8.90 -1.34 -7.39
N TYR A 26 8.05 -2.13 -6.75
CA TYR A 26 8.45 -3.34 -6.03
C TYR A 26 7.34 -4.38 -6.10
N ILE A 27 7.71 -5.64 -5.90
CA ILE A 27 6.77 -6.71 -5.61
C ILE A 27 6.65 -6.94 -4.10
N THR A 28 5.48 -7.37 -3.70
CA THR A 28 5.19 -7.87 -2.35
C THR A 28 4.19 -9.01 -2.47
N LYS A 29 4.01 -9.76 -1.38
CA LYS A 29 3.03 -10.84 -1.30
C LYS A 29 1.82 -10.34 -0.49
N ASP A 30 0.62 -10.59 -1.00
CA ASP A 30 -0.61 -10.25 -0.29
C ASP A 30 -0.96 -11.31 0.79
N LYS A 31 -2.05 -11.07 1.53
CA LYS A 31 -2.53 -12.00 2.59
C LYS A 31 -2.95 -13.37 2.05
N GLU A 32 -3.30 -13.48 0.77
CA GLU A 32 -3.69 -14.74 0.12
C GLU A 32 -2.50 -15.47 -0.51
N GLY A 33 -1.33 -14.82 -0.51
CA GLY A 33 -0.10 -15.35 -1.08
C GLY A 33 0.11 -15.03 -2.56
N VAL A 34 -0.69 -14.13 -3.13
CA VAL A 34 -0.50 -13.64 -4.50
C VAL A 34 0.64 -12.63 -4.50
N ILE A 35 1.54 -12.76 -5.48
CA ILE A 35 2.60 -11.78 -5.69
C ILE A 35 2.02 -10.62 -6.50
N VAL A 36 2.17 -9.41 -5.97
CA VAL A 36 1.63 -8.18 -6.52
C VAL A 36 2.80 -7.25 -6.83
N PHE A 37 2.79 -6.64 -8.00
CA PHE A 37 3.67 -5.53 -8.36
C PHE A 37 2.94 -4.23 -8.03
N PHE A 38 3.62 -3.37 -7.28
CA PHE A 38 3.15 -2.06 -6.89
C PHE A 38 4.09 -1.01 -7.50
N ASP A 39 3.53 -0.17 -8.36
CA ASP A 39 4.25 0.85 -9.14
C ASP A 39 4.20 2.23 -8.48
N HIS A 40 3.98 2.27 -7.17
CA HIS A 40 3.69 3.47 -6.38
C HIS A 40 2.29 4.07 -6.63
N ASN A 41 1.49 3.43 -7.48
CA ASN A 41 0.14 3.86 -7.81
C ASN A 41 -0.88 2.78 -7.47
N GLU A 42 -0.93 1.71 -8.24
CA GLU A 42 -1.94 0.65 -8.08
C GLU A 42 -1.32 -0.74 -7.95
N PRO A 43 -1.90 -1.62 -7.11
CA PRO A 43 -1.48 -3.01 -7.05
C PRO A 43 -1.94 -3.75 -8.31
N SER A 44 -1.02 -4.49 -8.93
CA SER A 44 -1.31 -5.36 -10.06
C SER A 44 -0.74 -6.75 -9.84
N VAL A 45 -1.45 -7.80 -10.26
CA VAL A 45 -0.95 -9.18 -10.12
C VAL A 45 0.34 -9.34 -10.91
N TYR A 46 1.41 -9.76 -10.21
CA TYR A 46 2.69 -9.99 -10.83
C TYR A 46 2.84 -11.46 -11.23
N GLN A 47 3.01 -11.69 -12.53
CA GLN A 47 3.25 -13.02 -13.06
C GLN A 47 4.75 -13.29 -13.15
N LEU A 48 5.22 -14.21 -12.31
CA LEU A 48 6.62 -14.63 -12.32
C LEU A 48 6.99 -15.25 -13.68
N THR A 49 8.03 -14.73 -14.32
CA THR A 49 8.58 -15.34 -15.54
C THR A 49 9.72 -16.31 -15.22
N ALA A 50 10.13 -17.11 -16.21
CA ALA A 50 11.31 -17.95 -16.08
C ALA A 50 12.60 -17.12 -15.89
N GLU A 51 12.67 -15.92 -16.47
CA GLU A 51 13.82 -15.02 -16.30
C GLU A 51 13.93 -14.51 -14.85
N ASP A 52 12.79 -14.20 -14.24
CA ASP A 52 12.71 -13.74 -12.85
C ASP A 52 13.12 -14.84 -11.86
N ALA A 53 12.72 -16.08 -12.13
CA ALA A 53 13.11 -17.24 -11.31
C ALA A 53 14.61 -17.54 -11.37
N LEU A 54 15.27 -17.21 -12.49
CA LEU A 54 16.72 -17.39 -12.70
C LEU A 54 17.55 -16.16 -12.32
N ALA A 55 16.89 -15.05 -11.99
CA ALA A 55 17.53 -13.81 -11.64
C ALA A 55 18.29 -13.89 -10.31
N SER A 56 19.43 -13.20 -10.25
CA SER A 56 20.28 -13.08 -9.05
C SER A 56 20.44 -11.63 -8.56
N ASP A 57 19.69 -10.71 -9.18
CA ASP A 57 19.74 -9.27 -8.96
C ASP A 57 18.55 -8.74 -8.15
N TRP A 58 17.90 -9.60 -7.34
CA TRP A 58 16.86 -9.18 -6.41
C TRP A 58 17.45 -8.37 -5.25
N GLU A 59 16.73 -7.35 -4.81
CA GLU A 59 17.10 -6.52 -3.67
C GLU A 59 15.87 -6.15 -2.85
N ALA A 60 16.06 -5.97 -1.54
CA ALA A 60 15.00 -5.46 -0.68
C ALA A 60 14.72 -3.99 -1.00
N SER A 61 13.45 -3.62 -0.96
CA SER A 61 12.98 -2.25 -1.09
C SER A 61 12.20 -1.86 0.16
N ALA A 62 12.22 -0.57 0.48
CA ALA A 62 11.21 -0.04 1.38
C ALA A 62 9.86 -0.02 0.64
N LYS A 63 8.77 -0.25 1.38
CA LYS A 63 7.44 0.09 0.91
C LYS A 63 7.29 1.60 0.93
N ASP A 64 6.30 2.10 0.19
CA ASP A 64 5.97 3.51 0.26
C ASP A 64 5.33 3.80 1.61
N ASN A 65 5.68 4.94 2.20
CA ASN A 65 5.01 5.41 3.41
C ASN A 65 3.87 6.34 3.04
N TRP A 66 2.67 5.96 3.45
CA TRP A 66 1.41 6.48 2.99
C TRP A 66 0.60 7.01 4.18
N LYS A 67 0.01 8.19 4.01
CA LYS A 67 -0.77 8.86 5.04
C LYS A 67 -2.24 8.84 4.70
N ILE A 68 -3.08 8.51 5.67
CA ILE A 68 -4.53 8.50 5.56
C ILE A 68 -5.07 9.87 5.97
N VAL A 69 -5.88 10.48 5.11
CA VAL A 69 -6.68 11.65 5.45
C VAL A 69 -8.16 11.36 5.22
N SER A 70 -9.01 11.75 6.17
CA SER A 70 -10.47 11.64 6.07
C SER A 70 -11.00 12.92 5.42
N VAL A 71 -11.81 12.77 4.37
CA VAL A 71 -12.55 13.88 3.77
C VAL A 71 -14.04 13.62 3.94
N SER A 72 -14.66 14.29 4.91
CA SER A 72 -16.11 14.30 5.07
C SER A 72 -16.74 15.12 3.94
N HIS A 73 -17.35 14.44 2.97
CA HIS A 73 -18.04 15.10 1.86
C HIS A 73 -19.46 15.54 2.25
N ASP A 74 -19.87 16.65 1.62
CA ASP A 74 -21.05 17.45 1.91
C ASP A 74 -22.34 16.65 2.18
N ARG A 75 -22.98 16.99 3.30
CA ARG A 75 -24.13 16.28 3.89
C ARG A 75 -25.38 16.34 3.00
N GLU A 76 -25.50 17.36 2.15
CA GLU A 76 -26.68 17.58 1.30
C GLU A 76 -26.67 16.73 0.02
N LEU A 77 -25.50 16.35 -0.49
CA LEU A 77 -25.37 15.51 -1.69
C LEU A 77 -25.42 14.01 -1.39
N MET A 78 -25.14 13.61 -0.15
CA MET A 78 -24.88 12.21 0.23
C MET A 78 -26.04 11.54 0.98
N GLU A 79 -27.25 12.10 0.92
CA GLU A 79 -28.49 11.55 1.52
C GLU A 79 -28.35 11.12 3.00
N GLY A 80 -27.55 11.85 3.78
CA GLY A 80 -27.36 11.55 5.21
C GLY A 80 -26.44 10.36 5.50
N ARG A 81 -25.72 9.81 4.50
CA ARG A 81 -24.62 8.88 4.74
C ARG A 81 -23.34 9.67 4.99
N LEU A 82 -22.70 9.46 6.14
CA LEU A 82 -21.31 9.87 6.38
C LEU A 82 -20.42 8.96 5.51
N PHE A 83 -20.18 9.35 4.26
CA PHE A 83 -19.10 8.73 3.49
C PHE A 83 -17.79 9.30 4.02
N ILE A 84 -17.06 8.49 4.77
CA ILE A 84 -15.64 8.73 5.04
C ILE A 84 -14.91 8.15 3.82
N SER A 85 -14.40 9.02 2.94
CA SER A 85 -13.44 8.60 1.94
C SER A 85 -12.05 8.70 2.55
N TYR A 86 -11.34 7.57 2.62
CA TYR A 86 -9.94 7.57 3.00
C TYR A 86 -9.12 7.91 1.76
N HIS A 87 -8.46 9.06 1.82
CA HIS A 87 -7.48 9.42 0.82
C HIS A 87 -6.13 8.98 1.35
N ILE A 88 -5.47 8.09 0.61
CA ILE A 88 -4.12 7.70 0.93
C ILE A 88 -3.15 8.46 0.05
N ARG A 89 -2.20 9.15 0.70
CA ARG A 89 -1.23 10.03 0.05
C ARG A 89 0.18 9.52 0.22
N SER A 90 0.89 9.40 -0.89
CA SER A 90 2.34 9.16 -0.91
C SER A 90 3.06 10.51 -0.88
N GLU A 91 3.94 10.71 0.10
CA GLU A 91 4.74 11.93 0.20
C GLU A 91 6.21 11.64 -0.13
N ASN A 92 6.80 12.48 -0.99
CA ASN A 92 8.24 12.48 -1.26
C ASN A 92 8.79 13.88 -1.03
N GLU A 93 9.59 14.03 0.02
CA GLU A 93 10.17 15.33 0.41
C GLU A 93 9.11 16.43 0.58
N GLY A 94 7.91 16.06 1.06
CA GLY A 94 6.78 16.98 1.26
C GLY A 94 5.94 17.26 0.00
N HIS A 95 6.25 16.63 -1.14
CA HIS A 95 5.41 16.65 -2.33
C HIS A 95 4.48 15.43 -2.37
N ILE A 96 3.18 15.68 -2.59
CA ILE A 96 2.21 14.60 -2.82
C ILE A 96 2.48 14.02 -4.21
N LEU A 97 3.01 12.79 -4.25
CA LEU A 97 3.26 12.06 -5.50
C LEU A 97 2.01 11.35 -6.01
N ASN A 98 1.19 10.85 -5.07
CA ASN A 98 -0.05 10.16 -5.38
C ASN A 98 -1.11 10.46 -4.30
N ASN A 99 -2.38 10.46 -4.71
CA ASN A 99 -3.54 10.59 -3.85
C ASN A 99 -4.65 9.66 -4.35
N HIS A 100 -4.86 8.55 -3.65
CA HIS A 100 -5.88 7.55 -3.99
C HIS A 100 -7.03 7.55 -3.01
N ILE A 101 -8.25 7.48 -3.55
CA ILE A 101 -9.45 7.24 -2.75
C ILE A 101 -9.61 5.74 -2.61
N VAL A 102 -9.50 5.24 -1.38
CA VAL A 102 -9.65 3.83 -1.08
C VAL A 102 -10.94 3.63 -0.28
N PRO A 103 -11.86 2.75 -0.72
CA PRO A 103 -13.02 2.37 0.07
C PRO A 103 -12.58 1.79 1.42
N GLN A 104 -13.38 2.01 2.47
CA GLN A 104 -13.02 1.55 3.82
C GLN A 104 -12.72 0.05 3.86
N GLU A 105 -13.53 -0.75 3.17
CA GLU A 105 -13.44 -2.19 3.07
C GLU A 105 -12.14 -2.69 2.41
N GLU A 106 -11.49 -1.85 1.59
CA GLU A 106 -10.24 -2.19 0.90
C GLU A 106 -9.00 -1.72 1.67
N LEU A 107 -9.15 -0.92 2.72
CA LEU A 107 -8.02 -0.32 3.43
C LEU A 107 -7.03 -1.37 3.99
N SER A 108 -7.55 -2.49 4.49
CA SER A 108 -6.75 -3.63 5.00
C SER A 108 -5.99 -4.37 3.88
N LEU A 109 -6.49 -4.31 2.65
CA LEU A 109 -5.79 -4.84 1.49
C LEU A 109 -4.65 -3.90 1.08
N TRP A 110 -4.96 -2.60 0.94
CA TRP A 110 -3.98 -1.59 0.56
C TRP A 110 -2.80 -1.48 1.54
N SER A 111 -3.04 -1.63 2.84
CA SER A 111 -1.99 -1.66 3.87
C SER A 111 -1.01 -2.84 3.75
N THR A 112 -1.28 -3.80 2.88
CA THR A 112 -0.33 -4.87 2.56
C THR A 112 0.75 -4.39 1.60
N TYR A 113 0.41 -3.42 0.74
CA TYR A 113 1.29 -2.93 -0.32
C TYR A 113 2.13 -1.74 0.13
N VAL A 114 1.63 -0.94 1.08
CA VAL A 114 2.27 0.28 1.57
C VAL A 114 2.36 0.27 3.10
N ASP A 115 3.31 1.01 3.65
CA ASP A 115 3.34 1.28 5.08
C ASP A 115 2.42 2.47 5.37
N LEU A 116 1.51 2.33 6.33
CA LEU A 116 0.60 3.41 6.71
C LEU A 116 1.11 4.15 7.95
N ASP A 117 1.37 5.44 7.83
CA ASP A 117 1.73 6.29 8.98
C ASP A 117 0.49 6.70 9.76
N LEU A 118 0.08 5.84 10.70
CA LEU A 118 -1.09 6.10 11.55
C LEU A 118 -0.86 7.24 12.55
N GLU A 119 0.38 7.48 12.97
CA GLU A 119 0.72 8.55 13.93
C GLU A 119 0.50 9.92 13.28
N GLU A 120 0.96 10.10 12.05
CA GLU A 120 0.77 11.33 11.32
C GLU A 120 -0.66 11.46 10.76
N SER A 121 -1.27 10.34 10.35
CA SER A 121 -2.67 10.31 9.92
C SER A 121 -3.62 10.80 11.01
N ALA A 122 -3.37 10.46 12.29
CA ALA A 122 -4.21 10.88 13.41
C ALA A 122 -4.39 12.41 13.53
N ARG A 123 -3.46 13.21 12.99
CA ARG A 123 -3.59 14.69 12.95
C ARG A 123 -4.70 15.17 11.99
N HIS A 124 -5.12 14.34 11.06
CA HIS A 124 -6.11 14.63 10.03
C HIS A 124 -7.41 13.84 10.21
N LEU A 125 -7.51 13.08 11.30
CA LEU A 125 -8.63 12.22 11.62
C LEU A 125 -9.21 12.66 12.97
N ASN A 126 -10.52 12.55 13.13
CA ASN A 126 -11.13 12.66 14.45
C ASN A 126 -10.99 11.32 15.22
N GLU A 127 -11.32 11.30 16.51
CA GLU A 127 -11.18 10.08 17.35
C GLU A 127 -11.97 8.86 16.81
N GLN A 128 -13.15 9.09 16.23
CA GLN A 128 -13.98 8.02 15.65
C GLN A 128 -13.38 7.49 14.34
N ASP A 129 -12.82 8.37 13.51
CA ASP A 129 -12.13 8.00 12.27
C ASP A 129 -10.87 7.19 12.60
N VAL A 130 -10.08 7.61 13.60
CA VAL A 130 -8.91 6.87 14.07
C VAL A 130 -9.30 5.47 14.55
N ALA A 131 -10.34 5.36 15.39
CA ALA A 131 -10.82 4.07 15.88
C ALA A 131 -11.29 3.15 14.72
N THR A 132 -11.93 3.72 13.71
CA THR A 132 -12.41 2.99 12.53
C THR A 132 -11.26 2.48 11.67
N VAL A 133 -10.25 3.32 11.42
CA VAL A 133 -9.04 2.93 10.68
C VAL A 133 -8.30 1.82 11.41
N GLN A 134 -8.06 2.00 12.72
CA GLN A 134 -7.37 1.00 13.54
C GLN A 134 -8.11 -0.33 13.56
N HIS A 135 -9.43 -0.31 13.76
CA HIS A 135 -10.24 -1.51 13.73
C HIS A 135 -10.15 -2.23 12.37
N THR A 136 -10.30 -1.48 11.27
CA THR A 136 -10.22 -2.01 9.90
C THR A 136 -8.87 -2.63 9.58
N LEU A 137 -7.77 -2.04 10.05
CA LEU A 137 -6.42 -2.55 9.82
C LEU A 137 -6.08 -3.76 10.70
N SER A 138 -6.71 -3.89 11.86
CA SER A 138 -6.50 -5.01 12.80
C SER A 138 -7.36 -6.25 12.50
N ALA A 139 -8.38 -6.11 11.65
CA ALA A 139 -9.30 -7.18 11.24
C ALA A 139 -8.73 -7.99 10.06
#